data_AF-A0A7C3D4F4-F1
#
_entry.id   AF-A0A7C3D4F4-F1
#
_cell.length_a   1.000
_cell.length_b   1.000
_cell.length_c   1.000
_cell.angle_alpha   90.00
_cell.angle_beta   90.00
_cell.angle_gamma   90.00
#
_symmetry.space_group_name_H-M   'P 1'
#
loop_
_entity.id
_entity.type
_entity.pdbx_description
1 polymer ?
#
loop_
_entity_poly.entity_id
_entity_poly.type
_entity_poly.pdbx_seq_one_letter_code
_entity_poly.pdbx_strand_id
1 'polypeptide(L)'
;MKKFHDEKALWVVGSMIVLMLVPVVFIMGLIVGINIDSTATLTQDNLSSWVTAFATVVIAVLTIVLAKETWSLRNIQLSQIEHIRKDSIRPNIDLYLKSSPAAFNFVDVHVINNGSGSAQNVTFSFENRNTKDTEVFDYVVSLFTKLNILNSGISSLGINEKRSSFVLNFIELNQKYKDIIFETNIVVNISYEDIEGDKYTSKAIMNFSEFLGITELGGGDPMYKIASSIEKFQKDFNSFSKGSSSSKIKVDTYTAKDRKEAEEAMLKRIEEQRASQNNG
;
A
#
# COMPACT_ATOMS: atom_id res chain seq x y z
N MET A 1 -5.77 -14.14 29.16
CA MET A 1 -6.12 -12.88 29.86
C MET A 1 -7.62 -12.70 30.14
N LYS A 2 -8.55 -13.31 29.39
CA LYS A 2 -10.01 -13.15 29.60
C LYS A 2 -10.54 -13.65 30.97
N LYS A 3 -10.00 -14.76 31.49
CA LYS A 3 -10.46 -15.41 32.73
C LYS A 3 -10.26 -14.59 34.03
N PHE A 4 -9.25 -13.73 34.09
CA PHE A 4 -8.94 -12.94 35.29
C PHE A 4 -9.82 -11.70 35.47
N HIS A 5 -10.47 -11.22 34.42
CA HIS A 5 -11.40 -10.08 34.52
C HIS A 5 -12.78 -10.51 35.02
N ASP A 6 -13.25 -11.69 34.61
CA ASP A 6 -14.54 -12.24 35.06
C ASP A 6 -14.58 -12.49 36.57
N GLU A 7 -13.48 -13.00 37.14
CA GLU A 7 -13.42 -13.32 38.56
C GLU A 7 -13.44 -12.06 39.46
N LYS A 8 -12.80 -10.97 39.00
CA LYS A 8 -12.85 -9.67 39.69
C LYS A 8 -14.22 -9.01 39.56
N ALA A 9 -14.86 -9.11 38.39
CA ALA A 9 -16.21 -8.59 38.19
C ALA A 9 -17.23 -9.33 39.09
N LEU A 10 -17.14 -10.65 39.19
CA LEU A 10 -17.96 -11.47 40.09
C LEU A 10 -17.75 -11.11 41.56
N TRP A 11 -16.51 -10.83 41.96
CA TRP A 11 -16.19 -10.46 43.33
C TRP A 11 -16.70 -9.05 43.68
N VAL A 12 -16.63 -8.10 42.73
CA VAL A 12 -17.16 -6.75 42.95
C VAL A 12 -18.69 -6.76 43.00
N VAL A 13 -19.36 -7.45 42.07
CA VAL A 13 -20.82 -7.63 42.08
C VAL A 13 -21.25 -8.34 43.36
N GLY A 14 -20.52 -9.38 43.78
CA GLY A 14 -20.74 -10.06 45.06
C GLY A 14 -20.60 -9.12 46.26
N SER A 15 -19.55 -8.29 46.31
CA SER A 15 -19.39 -7.31 47.39
C SER A 15 -20.48 -6.25 47.38
N MET A 16 -20.99 -5.87 46.21
CA MET A 16 -22.04 -4.85 46.07
C MET A 16 -23.39 -5.38 46.55
N ILE A 17 -23.70 -6.65 46.24
CA ILE A 17 -24.88 -7.35 46.76
C ILE A 17 -24.81 -7.47 48.28
N VAL A 18 -23.65 -7.86 48.82
CA VAL A 18 -23.45 -7.94 50.28
C VAL A 18 -23.59 -6.55 50.92
N LEU A 19 -23.01 -5.51 50.33
CA LEU A 19 -23.11 -4.14 50.83
C LEU A 19 -24.55 -3.60 50.81
N MET A 20 -25.36 -4.01 49.83
CA MET A 20 -26.80 -3.71 49.77
C MET A 20 -27.63 -4.50 50.78
N LEU A 21 -27.25 -5.75 51.09
CA LEU A 21 -27.98 -6.60 52.03
C LEU A 21 -27.72 -6.24 53.49
N VAL A 22 -26.52 -5.73 53.83
CA VAL A 22 -26.17 -5.29 55.19
C VAL A 22 -27.18 -4.29 55.79
N PRO A 23 -27.61 -3.20 55.11
CA PRO A 23 -28.66 -2.30 55.60
C PRO A 23 -29.97 -3.00 55.89
N VAL A 24 -30.41 -3.87 54.98
CA VAL A 24 -31.70 -4.56 55.07
C VAL A 24 -31.70 -5.52 56.25
N VAL A 25 -30.61 -6.28 56.41
CA VAL A 25 -30.43 -7.21 57.53
C VAL A 25 -30.28 -6.47 58.86
N PHE A 26 -29.59 -5.32 58.88
CA PHE A 26 -29.45 -4.50 60.09
C PHE A 26 -30.79 -3.89 60.53
N ILE A 27 -31.57 -3.34 59.60
CA ILE A 27 -32.92 -2.80 59.88
C ILE A 27 -33.86 -3.93 60.33
N MET A 28 -33.83 -5.09 59.66
CA MET A 28 -34.63 -6.25 60.05
C MET A 28 -34.21 -6.76 61.45
N GLY A 29 -32.92 -6.79 61.76
CA GLY A 29 -32.38 -7.16 63.06
C GLY A 29 -32.80 -6.19 64.18
N LEU A 30 -32.80 -4.88 63.91
CA LEU A 30 -33.34 -3.89 64.85
C LEU A 30 -34.84 -4.10 65.10
N ILE A 31 -35.65 -4.31 64.04
CA ILE A 31 -37.08 -4.56 64.18
C ILE A 31 -37.35 -5.83 65.00
N VAL A 32 -36.63 -6.93 64.72
CA VAL A 32 -36.80 -8.19 65.46
C VAL A 32 -36.33 -8.05 66.91
N GLY A 33 -35.20 -7.39 67.17
CA GLY A 33 -34.68 -7.18 68.52
C GLY A 33 -35.61 -6.34 69.40
N ILE A 34 -36.24 -5.29 68.84
CA ILE A 34 -37.20 -4.45 69.57
C ILE A 34 -38.48 -5.23 69.93
N ASN A 35 -38.89 -6.21 69.11
CA ASN A 35 -40.05 -7.05 69.43
C ASN A 35 -39.77 -8.11 70.52
N ILE A 36 -38.50 -8.41 70.79
CA ILE A 36 -38.09 -9.40 71.80
C ILE A 36 -37.94 -8.74 73.18
N ASP A 37 -37.46 -7.50 73.26
CA ASP A 37 -37.39 -6.73 74.50
C ASP A 37 -38.54 -5.71 74.59
N SER A 38 -39.62 -6.09 75.27
CA SER A 38 -40.83 -5.27 75.50
C SER A 38 -40.62 -4.00 76.36
N THR A 39 -39.39 -3.56 76.57
CA THR A 39 -39.01 -2.40 77.39
C THR A 39 -38.20 -1.33 76.65
N ALA A 40 -37.82 -1.55 75.39
CA ALA A 40 -37.08 -0.57 74.58
C ALA A 40 -38.01 0.17 73.61
N THR A 41 -38.75 1.17 74.11
CA THR A 41 -39.54 2.06 73.25
C THR A 41 -38.62 3.09 72.58
N LEU A 42 -38.07 2.73 71.41
CA LEU A 42 -37.49 3.70 70.49
C LEU A 42 -38.62 4.58 69.94
N THR A 43 -38.67 5.85 70.35
CA THR A 43 -39.55 6.86 69.77
C THR A 43 -39.33 6.95 68.25
N GLN A 44 -40.40 6.94 67.47
CA GLN A 44 -40.38 6.90 65.99
C GLN A 44 -39.42 7.92 65.35
N ASP A 45 -39.22 9.08 66.00
CA ASP A 45 -38.35 10.16 65.53
C ASP A 45 -36.86 9.77 65.48
N ASN A 46 -36.40 8.89 66.38
CA ASN A 46 -35.01 8.46 66.40
C ASN A 46 -34.73 7.35 65.36
N LEU A 47 -35.70 6.48 65.11
CA LEU A 47 -35.53 5.35 64.17
C LEU A 47 -35.38 5.85 62.72
N SER A 48 -36.17 6.85 62.32
CA SER A 48 -36.08 7.47 60.99
C SER A 48 -34.72 8.14 60.73
N SER A 49 -34.19 8.86 61.74
CA SER A 49 -32.90 9.55 61.65
C SER A 49 -31.72 8.58 61.51
N TRP A 50 -31.73 7.46 62.26
CA TRP A 50 -30.69 6.44 62.14
C TRP A 50 -30.74 5.70 60.81
N VAL A 51 -31.94 5.40 60.28
CA VAL A 51 -32.10 4.75 58.97
C VAL A 51 -31.61 5.66 57.84
N THR A 52 -31.96 6.95 57.87
CA THR A 52 -31.50 7.91 56.85
C THR A 52 -29.99 8.13 56.92
N ALA A 53 -29.40 8.30 58.11
CA ALA A 53 -27.96 8.41 58.29
C ALA A 53 -27.21 7.18 57.75
N PHE A 54 -27.71 5.98 58.03
CA PHE A 54 -27.14 4.74 57.51
C PHE A 54 -27.24 4.65 55.98
N ALA A 55 -28.40 5.01 55.41
CA ALA A 55 -28.60 5.04 53.96
C ALA A 55 -27.62 6.01 53.27
N THR A 56 -27.37 7.20 53.83
CA THR A 56 -26.40 8.15 53.30
C THR A 56 -24.98 7.58 53.29
N VAL A 57 -24.58 6.87 54.35
CA VAL A 57 -23.27 6.20 54.42
C VAL A 57 -23.15 5.13 53.34
N VAL A 58 -24.19 4.32 53.15
CA VAL A 58 -24.22 3.27 52.12
C VAL A 58 -24.10 3.89 50.72
N ILE A 59 -24.87 4.96 50.44
CA ILE A 59 -24.79 5.68 49.16
C ILE A 59 -23.39 6.27 48.94
N ALA A 60 -22.77 6.84 49.96
CA ALA A 60 -21.42 7.38 49.86
C ALA A 60 -20.39 6.29 49.52
N VAL A 61 -20.46 5.12 50.17
CA VAL A 61 -19.57 3.98 49.88
C VAL A 61 -19.79 3.46 48.45
N LEU A 62 -21.04 3.29 48.02
CA LEU A 62 -21.35 2.88 46.64
C LEU A 62 -20.81 3.88 45.61
N THR A 63 -20.94 5.17 45.89
CA THR A 63 -20.43 6.23 45.02
C THR A 63 -18.91 6.16 44.87
N ILE A 64 -18.18 5.88 45.97
CA ILE A 64 -16.71 5.70 45.94
C ILE A 64 -16.32 4.47 45.11
N VAL A 65 -17.04 3.35 45.26
CA VAL A 65 -16.78 2.13 44.47
C VAL A 65 -17.00 2.39 42.97
N LEU A 66 -18.13 3.00 42.62
CA LEU A 66 -18.45 3.35 41.23
C LEU A 66 -17.43 4.33 40.63
N ALA A 67 -17.00 5.34 41.41
CA ALA A 67 -15.97 6.27 40.98
C ALA A 67 -14.63 5.55 40.70
N LYS A 68 -14.24 4.61 41.55
CA LYS A 68 -13.03 3.80 41.37
C LYS A 68 -13.09 2.93 40.11
N GLU A 69 -14.22 2.26 39.88
CA GLU A 69 -14.42 1.45 38.67
C GLU A 69 -14.39 2.31 37.41
N THR A 70 -15.09 3.44 37.43
CA THR A 70 -15.13 4.39 36.31
C THR A 70 -13.72 4.88 35.95
N TRP A 71 -12.90 5.18 36.95
CA TRP A 71 -11.52 5.61 36.74
C TRP A 71 -10.65 4.49 36.14
N SER A 72 -10.79 3.26 36.63
CA SER A 72 -10.11 2.10 36.07
C SER A 72 -10.49 1.84 34.62
N LEU A 73 -11.78 1.92 34.29
CA LEU A 73 -12.27 1.65 32.95
C LEU A 73 -11.79 2.73 31.95
N ARG A 74 -11.78 3.99 32.38
CA ARG A 74 -11.27 5.11 31.59
C ARG A 74 -9.79 4.96 31.26
N ASN A 75 -8.97 4.53 32.22
CA ASN A 75 -7.54 4.30 31.97
C ASN A 75 -7.30 3.22 30.91
N ILE A 76 -8.10 2.15 30.93
CA ILE A 76 -8.04 1.09 29.90
C ILE A 76 -8.45 1.64 28.53
N GLN A 77 -9.55 2.40 28.45
CA GLN A 77 -10.01 2.99 27.18
C GLN A 77 -8.98 3.92 26.56
N LEU A 78 -8.31 4.76 27.37
CA LEU A 78 -7.27 5.67 26.89
C LEU A 78 -6.12 4.91 26.22
N SER A 79 -5.66 3.82 26.84
CA SER A 79 -4.61 2.99 26.23
C SER A 79 -5.04 2.37 24.90
N GLN A 80 -6.30 1.91 24.79
CA GLN A 80 -6.82 1.34 23.55
C GLN A 80 -6.93 2.37 22.43
N ILE A 81 -7.39 3.58 22.76
CA ILE A 81 -7.47 4.69 21.80
C ILE A 81 -6.08 5.06 21.31
N GLU A 82 -5.07 5.09 22.19
CA GLU A 82 -3.70 5.37 21.79
C GLU A 82 -3.16 4.29 20.83
N HIS A 83 -3.40 3.01 21.11
CA HIS A 83 -3.01 1.93 20.21
C HIS A 83 -3.69 2.03 18.84
N ILE A 84 -5.01 2.26 18.81
CA ILE A 84 -5.77 2.42 17.56
C ILE A 84 -5.26 3.62 16.77
N ARG A 85 -4.96 4.73 17.45
CA ARG A 85 -4.40 5.92 16.81
C ARG A 85 -3.05 5.61 16.19
N LYS A 86 -2.12 5.00 16.95
CA LYS A 86 -0.80 4.60 16.46
C LYS A 86 -0.88 3.68 15.24
N ASP A 87 -1.74 2.66 15.29
CA ASP A 87 -1.95 1.75 14.16
C ASP A 87 -2.61 2.44 12.95
N SER A 88 -3.46 3.46 13.18
CA SER A 88 -4.12 4.22 12.12
C SER A 88 -3.19 5.22 11.42
N ILE A 89 -2.08 5.62 12.05
CA ILE A 89 -1.10 6.53 11.47
C ILE A 89 0.20 5.83 11.07
N ARG A 90 0.27 4.51 11.21
CA ARG A 90 1.50 3.75 10.98
C ARG A 90 1.84 3.70 9.49
N PRO A 91 2.98 4.27 9.06
CA PRO A 91 3.45 4.13 7.70
C PRO A 91 4.04 2.73 7.46
N ASN A 92 3.99 2.27 6.21
CA ASN A 92 4.65 1.04 5.79
C ASN A 92 5.27 1.25 4.42
N ILE A 93 6.58 1.41 4.37
CA ILE A 93 7.30 1.64 3.12
C ILE A 93 7.83 0.32 2.56
N ASP A 94 7.41 0.04 1.33
CA ASP A 94 7.87 -1.09 0.55
C ASP A 94 8.69 -0.59 -0.65
N LEU A 95 9.80 -1.28 -0.92
CA LEU A 95 10.65 -1.05 -2.07
C LEU A 95 10.74 -2.35 -2.88
N TYR A 96 10.48 -2.27 -4.18
CA TYR A 96 10.55 -3.42 -5.07
C TYR A 96 11.00 -3.01 -6.47
N LEU A 97 11.49 -4.00 -7.22
CA LEU A 97 11.88 -3.84 -8.61
C LEU A 97 10.79 -4.42 -9.52
N LYS A 98 10.53 -3.76 -10.65
CA LYS A 98 9.60 -4.26 -11.66
C LYS A 98 10.13 -3.95 -13.05
N SER A 99 9.89 -4.84 -14.00
CA SER A 99 10.14 -4.53 -15.41
C SER A 99 9.32 -3.33 -15.86
N SER A 100 9.97 -2.44 -16.61
CA SER A 100 9.36 -1.24 -17.13
C SER A 100 8.36 -1.59 -18.24
N PRO A 101 7.23 -0.86 -18.36
CA PRO A 101 6.29 -1.04 -19.48
C PRO A 101 6.93 -0.86 -20.86
N ALA A 102 8.03 -0.11 -20.95
CA ALA A 102 8.72 0.16 -22.21
C ALA A 102 9.37 -1.10 -22.82
N ALA A 103 10.00 -1.93 -21.98
CA ALA A 103 10.57 -3.22 -22.39
C ALA A 103 10.91 -4.08 -21.17
N PHE A 104 10.77 -5.40 -21.27
CA PHE A 104 11.02 -6.34 -20.16
C PHE A 104 12.43 -6.26 -19.56
N ASN A 105 13.43 -5.90 -20.38
CA ASN A 105 14.83 -5.81 -19.98
C ASN A 105 15.15 -4.55 -19.17
N PHE A 106 14.27 -3.54 -19.20
CA PHE A 106 14.40 -2.35 -18.37
C PHE A 106 13.73 -2.56 -17.03
N VAL A 107 14.36 -2.11 -15.95
CA VAL A 107 13.87 -2.27 -14.59
C VAL A 107 13.72 -0.92 -13.91
N ASP A 108 12.55 -0.73 -13.36
CA ASP A 108 12.20 0.41 -12.54
C ASP A 108 12.22 0.00 -11.06
N VAL A 109 12.76 0.87 -10.21
CA VAL A 109 12.56 0.80 -8.77
C VAL A 109 11.24 1.50 -8.44
N HIS A 110 10.50 0.87 -7.54
CA HIS A 110 9.26 1.40 -7.01
C HIS A 110 9.35 1.51 -5.50
N VAL A 111 9.04 2.69 -4.99
CA VAL A 111 8.84 2.96 -3.57
C VAL A 111 7.38 3.30 -3.37
N ILE A 112 6.71 2.59 -2.47
CA ILE A 112 5.28 2.80 -2.15
C ILE A 112 5.08 2.83 -0.64
N ASN A 113 4.17 3.69 -0.20
CA ASN A 113 3.67 3.64 1.16
C ASN A 113 2.35 2.86 1.20
N ASN A 114 2.41 1.60 1.62
CA ASN A 114 1.25 0.73 1.83
C ASN A 114 0.67 0.86 3.26
N GLY A 115 1.18 1.78 4.06
CA GLY A 115 0.70 2.05 5.42
C GLY A 115 -0.58 2.87 5.44
N SER A 116 -1.18 2.94 6.63
CA SER A 116 -2.38 3.74 6.90
C SER A 116 -2.05 5.22 7.14
N GLY A 117 -0.80 5.55 7.47
CA GLY A 117 -0.32 6.93 7.65
C GLY A 117 0.74 7.37 6.64
N SER A 118 1.00 8.68 6.62
CA SER A 118 2.05 9.27 5.78
C SER A 118 3.43 8.98 6.37
N ALA A 119 4.38 8.61 5.50
CA ALA A 119 5.77 8.47 5.88
C ALA A 119 6.52 9.78 5.65
N GLN A 120 7.43 10.12 6.56
CA GLN A 120 8.32 11.27 6.45
C GLN A 120 9.78 10.83 6.55
N ASN A 121 10.68 11.65 6.01
CA ASN A 121 12.13 11.48 6.12
C ASN A 121 12.60 10.05 5.75
N VAL A 122 12.08 9.52 4.65
CA VAL A 122 12.42 8.17 4.19
C VAL A 122 13.84 8.15 3.66
N THR A 123 14.67 7.26 4.21
CA THR A 123 16.08 7.08 3.86
C THR A 123 16.40 5.62 3.58
N PHE A 124 17.39 5.37 2.73
CA PHE A 124 17.73 4.04 2.23
C PHE A 124 19.21 3.74 2.51
N SER A 125 19.49 2.52 2.93
CA SER A 125 20.85 2.00 3.08
C SER A 125 20.95 0.59 2.50
N PHE A 126 22.05 0.32 1.82
CA PHE A 126 22.25 -0.91 1.06
C PHE A 126 23.27 -1.81 1.75
N GLU A 127 22.90 -3.06 1.98
CA GLU A 127 23.74 -4.09 2.57
C GLU A 127 23.88 -5.26 1.60
N ASN A 128 25.12 -5.71 1.43
CA ASN A 128 25.40 -6.90 0.63
C ASN A 128 25.17 -8.15 1.47
N ARG A 129 24.24 -9.01 1.06
CA ARG A 129 24.00 -10.29 1.74
C ARG A 129 24.97 -11.38 1.28
N ASN A 130 25.55 -11.27 0.08
CA ASN A 130 26.45 -12.26 -0.49
C ASN A 130 27.90 -11.75 -0.46
N THR A 131 28.75 -12.36 0.37
CA THR A 131 30.14 -11.91 0.59
C THR A 131 31.08 -12.14 -0.59
N LYS A 132 30.62 -12.83 -1.65
CA LYS A 132 31.47 -13.24 -2.77
C LYS A 132 31.46 -12.28 -3.98
N ASP A 133 30.44 -11.43 -4.10
CA ASP A 133 30.18 -10.64 -5.32
C ASP A 133 30.21 -9.13 -5.07
N THR A 134 31.28 -8.63 -4.44
CA THR A 134 31.41 -7.22 -4.05
C THR A 134 31.43 -6.28 -5.26
N GLU A 135 32.05 -6.67 -6.38
CA GLU A 135 32.12 -5.82 -7.58
C GLU A 135 30.76 -5.58 -8.24
N VAL A 136 29.91 -6.62 -8.29
CA VAL A 136 28.56 -6.53 -8.85
C VAL A 136 27.68 -5.70 -7.93
N PHE A 137 27.78 -5.93 -6.62
CA PHE A 137 27.09 -5.15 -5.61
C PHE A 137 27.42 -3.65 -5.71
N ASP A 138 28.71 -3.29 -5.74
CA ASP A 138 29.14 -1.89 -5.79
C ASP A 138 28.64 -1.19 -7.06
N TYR A 139 28.66 -1.89 -8.20
CA TYR A 139 28.12 -1.35 -9.44
C TYR A 139 26.61 -1.12 -9.35
N VAL A 140 25.84 -2.09 -8.86
CA VAL A 140 24.38 -1.97 -8.72
C VAL A 140 24.00 -0.88 -7.72
N VAL A 141 24.68 -0.80 -6.57
CA VAL A 141 24.50 0.27 -5.60
C VAL A 141 24.82 1.64 -6.21
N SER A 142 25.86 1.73 -7.06
CA SER A 142 26.16 2.97 -7.78
C SER A 142 25.05 3.41 -8.74
N LEU A 143 24.26 2.48 -9.29
CA LEU A 143 23.08 2.81 -10.11
C LEU A 143 21.95 3.32 -9.22
N PHE A 144 21.72 2.70 -8.07
CA PHE A 144 20.70 3.15 -7.12
C PHE A 144 21.02 4.54 -6.54
N THR A 145 22.28 4.82 -6.18
CA THR A 145 22.69 6.12 -5.63
C THR A 145 22.71 7.26 -6.65
N LYS A 146 22.66 6.97 -7.95
CA LYS A 146 22.40 8.00 -8.97
C LYS A 146 20.96 8.51 -8.93
N LEU A 147 20.03 7.73 -8.37
CA LEU A 147 18.63 8.10 -8.30
C LEU A 147 18.40 9.00 -7.09
N ASN A 148 17.89 10.21 -7.33
CA ASN A 148 17.63 11.17 -6.24
C ASN A 148 16.66 10.61 -5.17
N ILE A 149 15.69 9.78 -5.59
CA ILE A 149 14.72 9.11 -4.71
C ILE A 149 15.41 8.26 -3.64
N LEU A 150 16.55 7.64 -3.97
CA LEU A 150 17.27 6.72 -3.08
C LEU A 150 18.49 7.37 -2.44
N ASN A 151 19.13 8.32 -3.11
CA ASN A 151 20.31 9.03 -2.59
C ASN A 151 19.96 10.09 -1.56
N SER A 152 19.03 10.98 -1.90
CA SER A 152 18.57 12.06 -1.01
C SER A 152 17.40 11.63 -0.13
N GLY A 153 16.82 10.46 -0.42
CA GLY A 153 15.61 9.98 0.24
C GLY A 153 14.34 10.66 -0.27
N ILE A 154 13.25 10.46 0.46
CA ILE A 154 11.94 11.05 0.18
C ILE A 154 11.50 11.82 1.42
N SER A 155 11.26 13.12 1.27
CA SER A 155 10.86 13.99 2.38
C SER A 155 9.50 13.61 2.96
N SER A 156 8.52 13.36 2.09
CA SER A 156 7.18 12.92 2.47
C SER A 156 6.61 12.00 1.40
N LEU A 157 5.99 10.91 1.84
CA LEU A 157 5.29 9.95 0.99
C LEU A 157 3.91 9.69 1.59
N GLY A 158 2.88 10.20 0.91
CA GLY A 158 1.49 10.07 1.34
C GLY A 158 0.98 8.64 1.32
N ILE A 159 -0.23 8.44 1.83
CA ILE A 159 -0.90 7.13 1.87
C ILE A 159 -1.11 6.62 0.43
N ASN A 160 -0.67 5.40 0.14
CA ASN A 160 -0.70 4.78 -1.19
C ASN A 160 0.03 5.58 -2.29
N GLU A 161 0.83 6.56 -1.92
CA GLU A 161 1.63 7.30 -2.88
C GLU A 161 2.79 6.43 -3.35
N LYS A 162 3.01 6.44 -4.66
CA LYS A 162 4.07 5.67 -5.32
C LYS A 162 5.03 6.61 -6.03
N ARG A 163 6.33 6.36 -5.84
CA ARG A 163 7.40 6.99 -6.61
C ARG A 163 8.17 5.90 -7.36
N SER A 164 8.49 6.17 -8.62
CA SER A 164 9.15 5.20 -9.48
C SER A 164 10.21 5.86 -10.33
N SER A 165 11.30 5.15 -10.57
CA SER A 165 12.35 5.58 -11.49
C SER A 165 13.01 4.39 -12.15
N PHE A 166 13.44 4.58 -13.38
CA PHE A 166 14.32 3.64 -14.07
C PHE A 166 15.65 3.51 -13.31
N VAL A 167 16.15 2.28 -13.20
CA VAL A 167 17.41 1.96 -12.50
C VAL A 167 18.42 1.35 -13.46
N LEU A 168 18.03 0.29 -14.18
CA LEU A 168 18.99 -0.57 -14.87
C LEU A 168 18.38 -1.30 -16.07
N ASN A 169 19.28 -1.77 -16.94
CA ASN A 169 18.98 -2.64 -18.06
C ASN A 169 19.69 -3.99 -17.86
N PHE A 170 18.92 -5.08 -17.80
CA PHE A 170 19.47 -6.42 -17.61
C PHE A 170 20.39 -6.88 -18.74
N ILE A 171 20.17 -6.42 -19.98
CA ILE A 171 21.03 -6.79 -21.12
C ILE A 171 22.43 -6.22 -20.92
N GLU A 172 22.53 -4.96 -20.49
CA GLU A 172 23.82 -4.29 -20.25
C GLU A 172 24.57 -4.92 -19.07
N LEU A 173 23.84 -5.22 -17.99
CA LEU A 173 24.39 -5.91 -16.82
C LEU A 173 24.88 -7.32 -17.15
N ASN A 174 24.12 -8.10 -17.92
CA ASN A 174 24.51 -9.45 -18.33
C ASN A 174 25.71 -9.44 -19.28
N GLN A 175 25.82 -8.45 -20.18
CA GLN A 175 27.02 -8.31 -21.02
C GLN A 175 28.29 -8.07 -20.20
N LYS A 176 28.17 -7.33 -19.09
CA LYS A 176 29.31 -6.94 -18.25
C LYS A 176 29.70 -7.99 -17.21
N TYR A 177 28.72 -8.61 -16.55
CA TYR A 177 28.93 -9.50 -15.41
C TYR A 177 28.41 -10.93 -15.61
N LYS A 178 27.86 -11.24 -16.79
CA LYS A 178 27.27 -12.56 -17.13
C LYS A 178 26.24 -12.99 -16.09
N ASP A 179 26.14 -14.29 -15.83
CA ASP A 179 25.12 -14.89 -14.97
C ASP A 179 25.30 -14.58 -13.47
N ILE A 180 26.44 -14.02 -13.05
CA ILE A 180 26.76 -13.70 -11.64
C ILE A 180 25.76 -12.67 -11.07
N ILE A 181 25.19 -11.81 -11.92
CA ILE A 181 24.18 -10.83 -11.50
C ILE A 181 22.94 -11.49 -10.89
N PHE A 182 22.55 -12.67 -11.38
CA PHE A 182 21.35 -13.37 -10.92
C PHE A 182 21.56 -14.07 -9.57
N GLU A 183 22.80 -14.22 -9.11
CA GLU A 183 23.12 -14.78 -7.78
C GLU A 183 23.19 -13.68 -6.70
N THR A 184 23.15 -12.41 -7.11
CA THR A 184 23.30 -11.27 -6.22
C THR A 184 22.01 -10.99 -5.44
N ASN A 185 22.15 -10.85 -4.12
CA ASN A 185 21.07 -10.53 -3.19
C ASN A 185 21.41 -9.26 -2.40
N ILE A 186 20.63 -8.20 -2.62
CA ILE A 186 20.82 -6.90 -1.98
C ILE A 186 19.73 -6.69 -0.94
N VAL A 187 20.12 -6.37 0.29
CA VAL A 187 19.19 -5.96 1.35
C VAL A 187 19.18 -4.44 1.41
N VAL A 188 18.00 -3.85 1.35
CA VAL A 188 17.81 -2.41 1.52
C VAL A 188 17.14 -2.20 2.87
N ASN A 189 17.84 -1.57 3.81
CA ASN A 189 17.22 -1.10 5.05
C ASN A 189 16.65 0.30 4.80
N ILE A 190 15.36 0.43 5.07
CA ILE A 190 14.59 1.65 4.87
C ILE A 190 14.26 2.19 6.25
N SER A 191 14.63 3.44 6.52
CA SER A 191 14.29 4.13 7.77
C SER A 191 13.35 5.28 7.47
N TYR A 192 12.29 5.43 8.25
CA TYR A 192 11.26 6.44 8.02
C TYR A 192 10.54 6.81 9.33
N GLU A 193 9.86 7.94 9.32
CA GLU A 193 9.11 8.49 10.45
C GLU A 193 7.62 8.60 10.11
N ASP A 194 6.75 8.56 11.12
CA ASP A 194 5.35 8.95 10.93
C ASP A 194 5.15 10.47 11.10
N ILE A 195 3.90 10.92 11.06
CA ILE A 195 3.54 12.32 11.25
C ILE A 195 3.80 12.85 12.68
N GLU A 196 3.97 11.95 13.65
CA GLU A 196 4.24 12.27 15.06
C GLU A 196 5.73 12.19 15.40
N GLY A 197 6.55 11.70 14.46
CA GLY A 197 8.01 11.57 14.60
C GLY A 197 8.45 10.24 15.19
N ASP A 198 7.55 9.25 15.34
CA ASP A 198 7.96 7.90 15.73
C ASP A 198 8.72 7.25 14.57
N LYS A 199 9.85 6.63 14.90
CA LYS A 199 10.78 6.03 13.93
C LYS A 199 10.46 4.57 13.66
N TYR A 200 10.48 4.20 12.39
CA TYR A 200 10.24 2.85 11.91
C TYR A 200 11.35 2.43 10.94
N THR A 201 11.56 1.12 10.85
CA THR A 201 12.45 0.52 9.87
C THR A 201 11.77 -0.64 9.17
N SER A 202 12.01 -0.75 7.87
CA SER A 202 11.61 -1.91 7.06
C SER A 202 12.81 -2.42 6.25
N LYS A 203 12.72 -3.67 5.80
CA LYS A 203 13.76 -4.29 4.98
C LYS A 203 13.14 -4.76 3.67
N ALA A 204 13.70 -4.31 2.56
CA ALA A 204 13.41 -4.86 1.25
C ALA A 204 14.56 -5.77 0.81
N ILE A 205 14.22 -6.93 0.25
CA ILE A 205 15.20 -7.85 -0.31
C ILE A 205 15.03 -7.81 -1.82
N MET A 206 16.08 -7.37 -2.51
CA MET A 206 16.15 -7.41 -3.96
C MET A 206 16.95 -8.64 -4.37
N ASN A 207 16.22 -9.65 -4.83
CA ASN A 207 16.81 -10.87 -5.36
C ASN A 207 16.73 -10.85 -6.89
N PHE A 208 17.88 -10.74 -7.56
CA PHE A 208 17.91 -10.73 -9.01
C PHE A 208 17.66 -12.10 -9.65
N SER A 209 17.76 -13.19 -8.87
CA SER A 209 17.47 -14.54 -9.36
C SER A 209 16.03 -14.70 -9.83
N GLU A 210 15.11 -13.88 -9.31
CA GLU A 210 13.69 -13.89 -9.69
C GLU A 210 13.48 -13.49 -11.15
N PHE A 211 14.43 -12.77 -11.74
CA PHE A 211 14.38 -12.35 -13.14
C PHE A 211 14.97 -13.39 -14.11
N LEU A 212 15.57 -14.46 -13.59
CA LEU A 212 16.10 -15.55 -14.41
C LEU A 212 14.95 -16.34 -15.06
N GLY A 213 14.96 -16.43 -16.38
CA GLY A 213 13.95 -17.20 -17.13
C GLY A 213 12.62 -16.49 -17.34
N ILE A 214 12.49 -15.21 -16.97
CA ILE A 214 11.32 -14.41 -17.36
C ILE A 214 11.39 -14.14 -18.86
N THR A 215 10.46 -14.74 -19.60
CA THR A 215 10.25 -14.47 -21.03
C THR A 215 8.92 -13.77 -21.24
N GLU A 216 8.92 -12.65 -21.97
CA GLU A 216 7.68 -11.94 -22.27
C GLU A 216 7.07 -12.45 -23.59
N LEU A 217 5.87 -13.03 -23.52
CA LEU A 217 5.09 -13.37 -24.71
C LEU A 217 4.46 -12.09 -25.28
N GLY A 218 4.78 -11.78 -26.53
CA GLY A 218 4.17 -10.64 -27.22
C GLY A 218 4.94 -9.32 -27.13
N GLY A 219 6.16 -9.30 -26.56
CA GLY A 219 7.18 -8.26 -26.76
C GLY A 219 6.88 -6.87 -26.18
N GLY A 220 6.32 -6.78 -24.97
CA GLY A 220 6.12 -5.53 -24.22
C GLY A 220 4.69 -5.32 -23.73
N ASP A 221 4.48 -4.26 -22.93
CA ASP A 221 3.16 -3.83 -22.45
C ASP A 221 2.25 -3.46 -23.66
N PRO A 222 1.09 -4.13 -23.83
CA PRO A 222 0.14 -3.83 -24.90
C PRO A 222 -0.28 -2.35 -24.96
N MET A 223 -0.42 -1.70 -23.80
CA MET A 223 -0.81 -0.30 -23.71
C MET A 223 0.29 0.64 -24.22
N TYR A 224 1.55 0.31 -23.91
CA TYR A 224 2.70 1.03 -24.45
C TYR A 224 2.80 0.91 -25.98
N LYS A 225 2.48 -0.28 -26.52
CA LYS A 225 2.39 -0.50 -27.98
C LYS A 225 1.26 0.28 -28.63
N ILE A 226 0.10 0.36 -27.98
CA ILE A 226 -1.02 1.17 -28.46
C ILE A 226 -0.61 2.64 -28.48
N ALA A 227 -0.02 3.16 -27.40
CA ALA A 227 0.44 4.55 -27.34
C ALA A 227 1.47 4.89 -28.42
N SER A 228 2.50 4.05 -28.59
CA SER A 228 3.52 4.25 -29.64
C SER A 228 2.95 4.10 -31.05
N SER A 229 1.95 3.25 -31.26
CA SER A 229 1.24 3.14 -32.54
C SER A 229 0.42 4.40 -32.82
N ILE A 230 -0.28 4.93 -31.81
CA ILE A 230 -1.02 6.21 -31.91
C ILE A 230 -0.06 7.36 -32.23
N GLU A 231 1.13 7.41 -31.60
CA GLU A 231 2.14 8.43 -31.89
C GLU A 231 2.63 8.34 -33.35
N LYS A 232 2.88 7.13 -33.86
CA LYS A 232 3.20 6.92 -35.27
C LYS A 232 2.06 7.36 -36.18
N PHE A 233 0.82 6.99 -35.87
CA PHE A 233 -0.36 7.44 -36.62
C PHE A 233 -0.48 8.96 -36.62
N GLN A 234 -0.25 9.63 -35.50
CA GLN A 234 -0.27 11.09 -35.43
C GLN A 234 0.86 11.70 -36.28
N LYS A 235 2.05 11.10 -36.28
CA LYS A 235 3.18 11.54 -37.09
C LYS A 235 2.92 11.37 -38.59
N ASP A 236 2.36 10.24 -39.00
CA ASP A 236 1.99 9.93 -40.38
C ASP A 236 0.80 10.77 -40.85
N PHE A 237 -0.18 11.01 -39.97
CA PHE A 237 -1.28 11.91 -40.24
C PHE A 237 -0.80 13.36 -40.36
N ASN A 238 0.11 13.80 -39.50
CA ASN A 238 0.70 15.14 -39.59
C ASN A 238 1.58 15.30 -40.84
N SER A 239 2.31 14.26 -41.28
CA SER A 239 3.08 14.32 -42.52
C SER A 239 2.17 14.38 -43.74
N PHE A 240 1.00 13.72 -43.69
CA PHE A 240 -0.07 13.82 -44.67
C PHE A 240 -0.79 15.18 -44.64
N SER A 241 -1.14 15.69 -43.46
CA SER A 241 -1.96 16.90 -43.30
C SER A 241 -1.17 18.20 -43.46
N LYS A 242 0.12 18.21 -43.11
CA LYS A 242 0.98 19.39 -43.27
C LYS A 242 1.45 19.62 -44.69
N GLY A 243 1.01 18.78 -45.65
CA GLY A 243 1.27 18.99 -47.07
C GLY A 243 2.75 19.28 -47.33
N SER A 244 3.65 18.38 -46.91
CA SER A 244 5.06 18.55 -47.24
C SER A 244 5.15 18.66 -48.76
N SER A 245 5.66 19.80 -49.22
CA SER A 245 5.66 20.32 -50.60
C SER A 245 6.27 19.38 -51.68
N SER A 246 6.63 18.14 -51.32
CA SER A 246 7.21 17.10 -52.17
C SER A 246 6.38 15.81 -52.29
N SER A 247 5.39 15.56 -51.43
CA SER A 247 4.59 14.31 -51.47
C SER A 247 3.31 14.51 -52.26
N LYS A 248 3.45 14.67 -53.59
CA LYS A 248 2.30 14.58 -54.51
C LYS A 248 1.73 13.17 -54.38
N ILE A 249 0.48 13.05 -53.92
CA ILE A 249 -0.27 11.80 -53.96
C ILE A 249 -0.43 11.44 -55.43
N LYS A 250 0.35 10.46 -55.91
CA LYS A 250 0.23 9.93 -57.26
C LYS A 250 -1.04 9.10 -57.31
N VAL A 251 -2.11 9.69 -57.81
CA VAL A 251 -3.34 8.96 -58.11
C VAL A 251 -3.23 8.55 -59.58
N ASP A 252 -2.93 7.29 -59.83
CA ASP A 252 -3.02 6.72 -61.18
C ASP A 252 -4.49 6.55 -61.51
N THR A 253 -5.04 7.50 -62.26
CA THR A 253 -6.40 7.43 -62.77
C THR A 253 -6.36 6.82 -64.17
N TYR A 254 -6.81 5.58 -64.29
CA TYR A 254 -6.97 4.94 -65.60
C TYR A 254 -8.19 5.54 -66.29
N THR A 255 -7.97 6.42 -67.25
CA THR A 255 -9.03 7.05 -68.02
C THR A 255 -9.44 6.18 -69.21
N ALA A 256 -10.61 6.45 -69.79
CA ALA A 256 -11.06 5.74 -70.99
C ALA A 256 -10.14 5.94 -72.20
N LYS A 257 -9.32 6.99 -72.19
CA LYS A 257 -8.33 7.26 -73.25
C LYS A 257 -7.13 6.33 -73.16
N ASP A 258 -6.64 6.06 -71.94
CA ASP A 258 -5.53 5.13 -71.70
C ASP A 258 -5.90 3.69 -72.11
N ARG A 259 -7.18 3.32 -72.00
CA ARG A 259 -7.70 2.04 -72.51
C ARG A 259 -7.61 1.93 -74.03
N LYS A 260 -7.93 3.00 -74.76
CA LYS A 260 -7.84 3.00 -76.23
C LYS A 260 -6.40 2.98 -76.73
N GLU A 261 -5.50 3.74 -76.09
CA GLU A 261 -4.08 3.72 -76.44
C GLU A 261 -3.43 2.35 -76.15
N ALA A 262 -3.85 1.66 -75.08
CA ALA A 262 -3.41 0.30 -74.80
C ALA A 262 -3.93 -0.71 -75.84
N GLU A 263 -5.20 -0.59 -76.27
CA GLU A 263 -5.78 -1.43 -77.32
C GLU A 263 -5.08 -1.22 -78.68
N GLU A 264 -4.80 0.03 -79.06
CA GLU A 264 -4.08 0.35 -80.29
C GLU A 264 -2.63 -0.14 -80.28
N ALA A 265 -1.93 -0.02 -79.15
CA ALA A 265 -0.57 -0.54 -78.98
C ALA A 265 -0.54 -2.09 -79.01
N MET A 266 -1.59 -2.73 -78.50
CA MET A 266 -1.74 -4.19 -78.56
C MET A 266 -1.99 -4.67 -79.99
N LEU A 267 -2.84 -3.98 -80.75
CA LEU A 267 -3.11 -4.29 -82.16
C LEU A 267 -1.84 -4.18 -83.02
N LYS A 268 -1.03 -3.12 -82.83
CA LYS A 268 0.25 -2.96 -83.54
C LYS A 268 1.24 -4.08 -83.24
N ARG A 269 1.35 -4.53 -81.98
CA ARG A 269 2.20 -5.67 -81.62
C ARG A 269 1.73 -6.98 -82.26
N ILE A 270 0.42 -7.19 -82.37
CA ILE A 270 -0.14 -8.38 -83.02
C ILE A 270 0.16 -8.35 -84.53
N GLU A 271 0.08 -7.20 -85.18
CA GLU A 271 0.44 -7.04 -86.59
C GLU A 271 1.94 -7.28 -86.84
N GLU A 272 2.81 -6.74 -85.99
CA GLU A 272 4.26 -6.99 -86.05
C GLU A 272 4.61 -8.47 -85.84
N GLN A 273 3.92 -9.16 -84.94
CA GLN A 273 4.07 -10.60 -84.71
C GLN A 273 3.56 -11.44 -85.90
N ARG A 274 2.47 -11.02 -86.56
CA ARG A 274 1.98 -11.67 -87.77
C ARG A 274 2.89 -11.44 -88.97
N ALA A 275 3.45 -10.24 -89.12
CA ALA A 275 4.38 -9.92 -90.20
C ALA A 275 5.71 -10.67 -90.06
N SER A 276 6.18 -10.90 -88.83
CA SER A 276 7.38 -11.70 -88.56
C SER A 276 7.15 -13.22 -88.71
N GLN A 277 5.92 -13.71 -88.51
CA GLN A 277 5.57 -15.11 -88.78
C GLN A 277 5.35 -15.44 -90.26
N ASN A 278 5.05 -14.45 -91.12
CA ASN A 278 4.79 -14.67 -92.55
C ASN A 278 6.04 -14.53 -93.44
N ASN A 279 7.20 -14.23 -92.85
CA ASN A 279 8.50 -14.03 -93.52
C ASN A 279 9.57 -15.08 -93.12
N GLY A 280 9.15 -16.22 -92.54
CA GLY A 280 9.97 -17.40 -92.28
C GLY A 280 9.41 -18.61 -92.99
#